data_AF-A0A652L7W9-F1
#
_entry.id   AF-A0A652L7W9-F1
#
_cell.length_a   1.000
_cell.length_b   1.000
_cell.length_c   1.000
_cell.angle_alpha   90.00
_cell.angle_beta   90.00
_cell.angle_gamma   90.00
#
_symmetry.space_group_name_H-M   'P 1'
#
loop_
_entity.id
_entity.type
_entity.pdbx_description
1 polymer ?
#
loop_
_entity_poly.entity_id
_entity_poly.type
_entity_poly.pdbx_seq_one_letter_code
_entity_poly.pdbx_strand_id
1 'polypeptide(L)'
;MTTAVRLAVVGNPANRRVAFFRDAVRAAGLPEARVVPWLDVLRGDTAFRPGETVRLDSPGEDPDVDRLLRGTDDPTRVEGTARWYRAFTAATAELAVTVDAAGAVLLDAPADLAVLFDKRLAHARLREAGVPVPDSPTSGPAAPPVRGWDDVRSLMTDAGLRRVFVKLAHGSSASGVLAVETDGAGRVHATTSVERAADGRLFNSLRVRRYTAESAVAAVVDALAPDGLHIERWLPKAAQDGRAADLRVVVVDGRATHAVVRTSRSPMTNLHLGGARGSLDAARSAVETAGARWSDALDVCERAAAAFPGTHCVGVDLLPAAGWRRFAVVEVNAFGDLLPGLTGLPGSGAEGMDTYATQVASLLRTPSTTGTSTR
;
A
#
# COMPACT_ATOMS: atom_id res chain seq x y z
N MET A 1 -16.98 33.76 13.60
CA MET A 1 -15.76 33.03 14.02
C MET A 1 -15.70 31.75 13.21
N THR A 2 -14.84 31.67 12.20
CA THR A 2 -14.56 30.40 11.52
C THR A 2 -14.00 29.44 12.55
N THR A 3 -14.69 28.34 12.82
CA THR A 3 -14.21 27.28 13.71
C THR A 3 -12.87 26.78 13.17
N ALA A 4 -11.79 27.05 13.90
CA ALA A 4 -10.46 26.60 13.52
C ALA A 4 -10.45 25.08 13.35
N VAL A 5 -9.85 24.59 12.26
CA VAL A 5 -9.71 23.15 11.99
C VAL A 5 -8.98 22.49 13.15
N ARG A 6 -9.61 21.49 13.76
CA ARG A 6 -9.02 20.70 14.85
C ARG A 6 -8.57 19.37 14.27
N LEU A 7 -7.27 19.12 14.32
CA LEU A 7 -6.69 17.90 13.77
C LEU A 7 -6.32 16.93 14.90
N ALA A 8 -6.61 15.66 14.69
CA ALA A 8 -6.06 14.56 15.47
C ALA A 8 -5.39 13.56 14.51
N VAL A 9 -4.34 12.90 14.99
CA VAL A 9 -3.66 11.82 14.28
C VAL A 9 -3.65 10.59 15.16
N VAL A 10 -4.23 9.50 14.67
CA VAL A 10 -4.07 8.17 15.27
C VAL A 10 -2.79 7.57 14.73
N GLY A 11 -1.81 7.35 15.60
CA GLY A 11 -0.49 6.88 15.18
C GLY A 11 0.41 6.58 16.36
N ASN A 12 1.51 5.88 16.08
CA ASN A 12 2.52 5.55 17.09
C ASN A 12 3.29 6.84 17.47
N PRO A 13 3.23 7.33 18.73
CA PRO A 13 3.74 8.67 19.07
C PRO A 13 5.21 8.90 18.77
N ALA A 14 6.03 7.85 18.88
CA ALA A 14 7.46 7.90 18.58
C ALA A 14 7.77 7.79 17.07
N ASN A 15 6.78 7.54 16.22
CA ASN A 15 7.00 7.33 14.80
C ASN A 15 7.19 8.67 14.07
N ARG A 16 8.18 8.71 13.17
CA ARG A 16 8.47 9.86 12.30
C ARG A 16 7.27 10.36 11.50
N ARG A 17 6.33 9.47 11.13
CA ARG A 17 5.12 9.84 10.37
C ARG A 17 4.21 10.79 11.17
N VAL A 18 4.05 10.52 12.47
CA VAL A 18 3.34 11.41 13.41
C VAL A 18 4.08 12.73 13.59
N ALA A 19 5.41 12.68 13.71
CA ALA A 19 6.24 13.88 13.81
C ALA A 19 6.10 14.78 12.57
N PHE A 20 6.29 14.23 11.37
CA PHE A 20 6.18 14.97 10.11
C PHE A 20 4.79 15.58 9.90
N PHE A 21 3.72 14.85 10.24
CA PHE A 21 2.37 15.41 10.18
C PHE A 21 2.18 16.58 11.14
N ARG A 22 2.63 16.47 12.40
CA ARG A 22 2.55 17.57 13.37
C ARG A 22 3.37 18.79 12.94
N ASP A 23 4.53 18.56 12.33
CA ASP A 23 5.36 19.63 11.80
C ASP A 23 4.67 20.34 10.63
N ALA A 24 4.03 19.60 9.72
CA ALA A 24 3.20 20.16 8.64
C ALA A 24 2.02 20.99 9.17
N VAL A 25 1.32 20.50 10.20
CA VAL A 25 0.22 21.22 10.86
C VAL A 25 0.72 22.52 11.50
N ARG A 26 1.86 22.47 12.20
CA ARG A 26 2.49 23.65 12.80
C ARG A 26 2.94 24.66 11.74
N ALA A 27 3.55 24.20 10.63
CA ALA A 27 3.99 25.03 9.53
C ALA A 27 2.81 25.73 8.81
N ALA A 28 1.64 25.11 8.80
CA ALA A 28 0.40 25.70 8.31
C ALA A 28 -0.24 26.72 9.28
N GLY A 29 0.36 26.97 10.44
CA GLY A 29 -0.17 27.90 11.45
C GLY A 29 -1.41 27.40 12.20
N LEU A 30 -1.68 26.10 12.15
CA LEU A 30 -2.82 25.48 12.82
C LEU A 30 -2.49 25.11 14.28
N PRO A 31 -3.52 24.97 15.15
CA PRO A 31 -3.33 24.36 16.46
C PRO A 31 -2.68 22.99 16.33
N GLU A 32 -1.82 22.65 17.29
CA GLU A 32 -1.11 21.38 17.27
C GLU A 32 -2.05 20.17 17.16
N ALA A 33 -1.76 19.28 16.20
CA ALA A 33 -2.53 18.07 16.03
C ALA A 33 -2.39 17.16 17.25
N ARG A 34 -3.53 16.75 17.82
CA ARG A 34 -3.57 15.84 18.96
C ARG A 34 -3.13 14.44 18.51
N VAL A 35 -2.23 13.82 19.26
CA VAL A 35 -1.82 12.43 19.00
C VAL A 35 -2.74 11.49 19.78
N VAL A 36 -3.28 10.49 19.11
CA VAL A 36 -4.02 9.37 19.69
C VAL A 36 -3.21 8.09 19.44
N PRO A 37 -2.57 7.51 20.47
CA PRO A 37 -1.77 6.31 20.29
C PRO A 37 -2.60 5.12 19.77
N TRP A 38 -2.07 4.35 18.82
CA TRP A 38 -2.69 3.09 18.40
C TRP A 38 -2.86 2.11 19.56
N LEU A 39 -1.96 2.15 20.55
CA LEU A 39 -2.04 1.29 21.73
C LEU A 39 -3.32 1.56 22.54
N ASP A 40 -3.73 2.83 22.65
CA ASP A 40 -4.96 3.21 23.35
C ASP A 40 -6.18 2.79 22.51
N VAL A 41 -6.13 2.98 21.18
CA VAL A 41 -7.20 2.53 20.26
C VAL A 41 -7.43 1.03 20.40
N LEU A 42 -6.36 0.24 20.36
CA LEU A 42 -6.43 -1.23 20.45
C LEU A 42 -6.84 -1.74 21.82
N ARG A 43 -6.79 -0.91 22.86
CA ARG A 43 -7.28 -1.22 24.20
C ARG A 43 -8.72 -0.75 24.44
N GLY A 44 -9.28 0.03 23.52
CA GLY A 44 -10.61 0.65 23.68
C GLY A 44 -10.59 1.91 24.56
N ASP A 45 -9.42 2.43 24.90
CA ASP A 45 -9.23 3.55 25.85
C ASP A 45 -9.07 4.89 25.10
N THR A 46 -9.93 5.17 24.12
CA THR A 46 -9.81 6.39 23.30
C THR A 46 -11.05 7.26 23.30
N ALA A 47 -10.82 8.56 23.15
CA ALA A 47 -11.85 9.57 23.01
C ALA A 47 -11.46 10.62 21.97
N PHE A 48 -12.48 11.19 21.33
CA PHE A 48 -12.37 12.27 20.34
C PHE A 48 -13.15 13.50 20.79
N ARG A 49 -12.79 14.66 20.24
CA ARG A 49 -13.44 15.93 20.54
C ARG A 49 -14.37 16.33 19.38
N PRO A 50 -15.51 16.97 19.66
CA PRO A 50 -16.41 17.46 18.61
C PRO A 50 -15.69 18.35 17.58
N GLY A 51 -15.97 18.09 16.31
CA GLY A 51 -15.38 18.81 15.18
C GLY A 51 -13.91 18.48 14.89
N GLU A 52 -13.33 17.46 15.53
CA GLU A 52 -12.01 16.95 15.13
C GLU A 52 -12.08 16.26 13.77
N THR A 53 -11.08 16.53 12.94
CA THR A 53 -10.76 15.76 11.75
C THR A 53 -9.60 14.83 12.07
N VAL A 54 -9.83 13.53 11.94
CA VAL A 54 -8.97 12.46 12.45
C VAL A 54 -8.29 11.76 11.28
N ARG A 55 -6.97 11.93 11.18
CA ARG A 55 -6.09 11.20 10.24
C ARG A 55 -5.65 9.89 10.87
N LEU A 56 -5.62 8.80 10.09
CA LEU A 56 -5.01 7.55 10.52
C LEU A 56 -3.61 7.43 9.91
N ASP A 57 -2.63 7.01 10.72
CA ASP A 57 -1.30 6.66 10.25
C ASP A 57 -1.02 5.18 10.47
N SER A 58 0.05 4.67 9.85
CA SER A 58 0.43 3.26 9.95
C SER A 58 0.61 2.82 11.41
N PRO A 59 0.01 1.70 11.85
CA PRO A 59 0.24 1.12 13.16
C PRO A 59 1.58 0.35 13.26
N GLY A 60 2.35 0.27 12.17
CA GLY A 60 3.63 -0.45 12.14
C GLY A 60 4.78 0.25 12.88
N GLU A 61 5.92 -0.44 12.96
CA GLU A 61 7.15 0.04 13.64
C GLU A 61 6.98 0.27 15.16
N ASP A 62 6.00 -0.39 15.80
CA ASP A 62 5.80 -0.42 17.26
C ASP A 62 5.58 -1.87 17.74
N PRO A 63 6.46 -2.42 18.60
CA PRO A 63 6.38 -3.83 19.02
C PRO A 63 5.11 -4.18 19.82
N ASP A 64 4.60 -3.26 20.64
CA ASP A 64 3.44 -3.54 21.49
C ASP A 64 2.16 -3.53 20.64
N VAL A 65 2.07 -2.62 19.67
CA VAL A 65 1.01 -2.59 18.67
C VAL A 65 1.03 -3.83 17.78
N ASP A 66 2.21 -4.23 17.26
CA ASP A 66 2.32 -5.44 16.44
C ASP A 66 1.99 -6.72 17.25
N ARG A 67 2.34 -6.77 18.54
CA ARG A 67 1.93 -7.88 19.42
C ARG A 67 0.41 -7.97 19.54
N LEU A 68 -0.29 -6.85 19.72
CA LEU A 68 -1.76 -6.85 19.81
C LEU A 68 -2.42 -7.26 18.49
N LEU A 69 -1.93 -6.75 17.36
CA LEU A 69 -2.51 -7.02 16.05
C LEU A 69 -2.18 -8.42 15.54
N ARG A 70 -0.91 -8.83 15.62
CA ARG A 70 -0.38 -10.08 15.02
C ARG A 70 -0.31 -11.23 16.01
N GLY A 71 -0.18 -10.95 17.31
CA GLY A 71 -0.05 -11.97 18.35
C GLY A 71 1.32 -12.66 18.39
N THR A 72 2.38 -11.97 17.96
CA THR A 72 3.76 -12.48 18.01
C THR A 72 4.72 -11.37 18.39
N ASP A 73 5.84 -11.72 19.03
CA ASP A 73 6.89 -10.78 19.46
C ASP A 73 8.03 -10.64 18.43
N ASP A 74 7.97 -11.37 17.31
CA ASP A 74 9.01 -11.37 16.28
C ASP A 74 8.61 -10.49 15.07
N PRO A 75 9.15 -9.28 14.94
CA PRO A 75 8.80 -8.36 13.86
C PRO A 75 9.32 -8.83 12.49
N THR A 76 10.23 -9.81 12.43
CA THR A 76 10.77 -10.35 11.18
C THR A 76 9.90 -11.45 10.58
N ARG A 77 8.94 -11.96 11.36
CA ARG A 77 8.04 -13.04 10.97
C ARG A 77 7.13 -12.61 9.83
N VAL A 78 7.09 -13.45 8.79
CA VAL A 78 6.28 -13.19 7.58
C VAL A 78 4.83 -13.64 7.77
N GLU A 79 4.60 -14.64 8.63
CA GLU A 79 3.28 -15.18 8.97
C GLU A 79 2.50 -14.26 9.94
N GLY A 80 1.21 -14.53 10.09
CA GLY A 80 0.27 -13.84 10.98
C GLY A 80 -0.45 -12.66 10.32
N THR A 81 -0.29 -12.44 9.02
CA THR A 81 -0.88 -11.25 8.37
C THR A 81 -2.40 -11.32 8.30
N ALA A 82 -3.02 -12.51 8.26
CA ALA A 82 -4.48 -12.61 8.30
C ALA A 82 -5.05 -12.26 9.68
N ARG A 83 -4.34 -12.61 10.76
CA ARG A 83 -4.72 -12.19 12.11
C ARG A 83 -4.57 -10.68 12.26
N TRP A 84 -3.42 -10.15 11.84
CA TRP A 84 -3.15 -8.71 11.83
C TRP A 84 -4.25 -7.94 11.09
N TYR A 85 -4.63 -8.40 9.89
CA TYR A 85 -5.69 -7.78 9.09
C TYR A 85 -7.04 -7.74 9.82
N ARG A 86 -7.48 -8.88 10.37
CA ARG A 86 -8.74 -8.95 11.12
C ARG A 86 -8.73 -8.00 12.33
N ALA A 87 -7.65 -8.00 13.11
CA ALA A 87 -7.53 -7.13 14.27
C ALA A 87 -7.52 -5.65 13.89
N PHE A 88 -6.75 -5.29 12.85
CA PHE A 88 -6.66 -3.90 12.37
C PHE A 88 -8.01 -3.40 11.83
N THR A 89 -8.66 -4.16 10.96
CA THR A 89 -9.97 -3.77 10.41
C THR A 89 -11.06 -3.66 11.47
N ALA A 90 -11.09 -4.58 12.45
CA ALA A 90 -11.99 -4.48 13.61
C ALA A 90 -11.73 -3.19 14.41
N ALA A 91 -10.47 -2.91 14.74
CA ALA A 91 -10.09 -1.71 15.47
C ALA A 91 -10.48 -0.42 14.71
N THR A 92 -10.28 -0.37 13.38
CA THR A 92 -10.70 0.79 12.58
C THR A 92 -12.22 0.95 12.51
N ALA A 93 -12.98 -0.16 12.52
CA ALA A 93 -14.44 -0.11 12.53
C ALA A 93 -14.98 0.39 13.88
N GLU A 94 -14.43 -0.11 15.00
CA GLU A 94 -14.77 0.36 16.34
C GLU A 94 -14.38 1.83 16.54
N LEU A 95 -13.19 2.21 16.07
CA LEU A 95 -12.72 3.58 16.10
C LEU A 95 -13.68 4.54 15.40
N ALA A 96 -14.25 4.15 14.25
CA ALA A 96 -15.21 4.98 13.54
C ALA A 96 -16.49 5.22 14.34
N VAL A 97 -16.97 4.24 15.11
CA VAL A 97 -18.10 4.42 16.03
C VAL A 97 -17.76 5.47 17.11
N THR A 98 -16.56 5.38 17.69
CA THR A 98 -16.10 6.33 18.72
C THR A 98 -15.90 7.74 18.17
N VAL A 99 -15.39 7.87 16.94
CA VAL A 99 -15.22 9.16 16.26
C VAL A 99 -16.57 9.80 15.94
N ASP A 100 -17.51 9.03 15.39
CA ASP A 100 -18.86 9.51 15.06
C ASP A 100 -19.64 9.94 16.30
N ALA A 101 -19.61 9.13 17.37
CA ALA A 101 -20.26 9.45 18.64
C ALA A 101 -19.75 10.75 19.29
N ALA A 102 -18.49 11.12 19.01
CA ALA A 102 -17.89 12.37 19.47
C ALA A 102 -18.24 13.59 18.58
N GLY A 103 -18.91 13.40 17.44
CA GLY A 103 -19.13 14.44 16.43
C GLY A 103 -17.84 14.84 15.70
N ALA A 104 -16.88 13.93 15.59
CA ALA A 104 -15.65 14.07 14.81
C ALA A 104 -15.77 13.32 13.47
N VAL A 105 -14.79 13.49 12.58
CA VAL A 105 -14.78 12.85 11.25
C VAL A 105 -13.46 12.16 10.99
N LEU A 106 -13.50 10.96 10.40
CA LEU A 106 -12.32 10.27 9.90
C LEU A 106 -11.98 10.77 8.49
N LEU A 107 -10.69 10.95 8.21
CA LEU A 107 -10.19 11.19 6.85
C LEU A 107 -10.09 9.92 6.00
N ASP A 108 -10.00 8.77 6.66
CA ASP A 108 -9.81 7.47 6.03
C ASP A 108 -10.92 6.52 6.50
N ALA A 109 -11.84 6.20 5.60
CA ALA A 109 -12.99 5.39 5.89
C ALA A 109 -12.57 3.93 6.19
N PRO A 110 -13.05 3.31 7.29
CA PRO A 110 -12.70 1.92 7.62
C PRO A 110 -13.04 0.92 6.51
N ALA A 111 -14.11 1.18 5.75
CA ALA A 111 -14.51 0.34 4.62
C ALA A 111 -13.51 0.36 3.47
N ASP A 112 -12.87 1.51 3.21
CA ASP A 112 -11.80 1.60 2.21
C ASP A 112 -10.51 0.97 2.75
N LEU A 113 -10.18 1.19 4.03
CA LEU A 113 -9.02 0.57 4.67
C LEU A 113 -9.10 -0.97 4.63
N ALA A 114 -10.27 -1.55 4.90
CA ALA A 114 -10.47 -3.00 4.81
C ALA A 114 -10.15 -3.52 3.40
N VAL A 115 -10.47 -2.77 2.34
CA VAL A 115 -10.15 -3.18 0.97
C VAL A 115 -8.69 -2.90 0.61
N LEU A 116 -8.15 -1.74 0.96
CA LEU A 116 -6.76 -1.36 0.70
C LEU A 116 -5.75 -2.32 1.36
N PHE A 117 -6.12 -2.91 2.50
CA PHE A 117 -5.28 -3.88 3.20
C PHE A 117 -5.44 -5.33 2.73
N ASP A 118 -6.37 -5.63 1.82
CA ASP A 118 -6.49 -6.95 1.17
C ASP A 118 -6.27 -6.83 -0.34
N LYS A 119 -5.11 -7.27 -0.82
CA LYS A 119 -4.71 -7.17 -2.23
C LYS A 119 -5.72 -7.78 -3.19
N ARG A 120 -6.43 -8.83 -2.79
CA ARG A 120 -7.43 -9.49 -3.65
C ARG A 120 -8.63 -8.58 -3.86
N LEU A 121 -9.09 -7.94 -2.78
CA LEU A 121 -10.23 -7.03 -2.79
C LEU A 121 -9.87 -5.72 -3.50
N ALA A 122 -8.71 -5.12 -3.17
CA ALA A 122 -8.21 -3.92 -3.83
C ALA A 122 -8.05 -4.16 -5.35
N HIS A 123 -7.46 -5.28 -5.73
CA HIS A 123 -7.28 -5.64 -7.14
C HIS A 123 -8.62 -5.76 -7.89
N ALA A 124 -9.64 -6.40 -7.29
CA ALA A 124 -10.96 -6.49 -7.89
C ALA A 124 -11.62 -5.12 -8.05
N ARG A 125 -11.57 -4.28 -7.00
CA ARG A 125 -12.16 -2.93 -7.03
C ARG A 125 -11.52 -2.04 -8.10
N LEU A 126 -10.19 -2.09 -8.23
CA LEU A 126 -9.46 -1.38 -9.27
C LEU A 126 -9.87 -1.86 -10.67
N ARG A 127 -9.94 -3.18 -10.88
CA ARG A 127 -10.37 -3.77 -12.15
C ARG A 127 -11.80 -3.36 -12.51
N GLU A 128 -12.72 -3.38 -11.56
CA GLU A 128 -14.12 -2.96 -11.73
C GLU A 128 -14.23 -1.46 -12.07
N ALA A 129 -13.34 -0.64 -11.51
CA ALA A 129 -13.22 0.78 -11.84
C ALA A 129 -12.53 1.06 -13.20
N GLY A 130 -12.17 0.02 -13.97
CA GLY A 130 -11.47 0.16 -15.25
C GLY A 130 -10.01 0.63 -15.11
N VAL A 131 -9.43 0.53 -13.91
CA VAL A 131 -8.00 0.80 -13.70
C VAL A 131 -7.21 -0.40 -14.22
N PRO A 132 -6.21 -0.20 -15.09
CA PRO A 132 -5.37 -1.30 -15.56
C PRO A 132 -4.63 -1.94 -14.39
N VAL A 133 -4.82 -3.24 -14.21
CA VAL A 133 -4.12 -4.08 -13.21
C VAL A 133 -3.61 -5.36 -13.90
N PRO A 134 -2.60 -6.05 -13.36
CA PRO A 134 -2.18 -7.35 -13.90
C PRO A 134 -3.32 -8.37 -13.91
N ASP A 135 -3.30 -9.36 -14.80
CA ASP A 135 -4.27 -10.46 -14.71
C ASP A 135 -4.08 -11.25 -13.41
N SER A 136 -5.16 -11.62 -12.74
CA SER A 136 -5.11 -12.34 -11.47
C SER A 136 -6.26 -13.35 -11.37
N PRO A 137 -5.98 -14.65 -11.16
CA PRO A 137 -7.02 -15.65 -10.88
C PRO A 137 -7.56 -15.57 -9.45
N THR A 138 -6.90 -14.80 -8.57
CA THR A 138 -7.29 -14.61 -7.16
C THR A 138 -7.96 -13.27 -6.89
N SER A 139 -8.39 -12.55 -7.94
CA SER A 139 -8.97 -11.22 -7.82
C SER A 139 -10.40 -11.29 -7.25
N GLY A 140 -10.61 -10.67 -6.09
CA GLY A 140 -11.93 -10.43 -5.50
C GLY A 140 -12.38 -11.47 -4.47
N PRO A 141 -13.52 -11.22 -3.81
CA PRO A 141 -14.00 -12.03 -2.68
C PRO A 141 -14.50 -13.42 -3.11
N ALA A 142 -14.91 -13.58 -4.37
CA ALA A 142 -15.39 -14.85 -4.93
C ALA A 142 -14.26 -15.72 -5.50
N ALA A 143 -13.01 -15.26 -5.42
CA ALA A 143 -11.89 -16.00 -5.96
C ALA A 143 -11.61 -17.27 -5.15
N PRO A 144 -11.13 -18.36 -5.80
CA PRO A 144 -10.84 -19.60 -5.10
C PRO A 144 -9.76 -19.37 -4.02
N PRO A 145 -9.94 -19.89 -2.80
CA PRO A 145 -8.92 -19.81 -1.78
C PRO A 145 -7.71 -20.64 -2.20
N VAL A 146 -6.51 -20.07 -2.04
CA VAL A 146 -5.24 -20.76 -2.27
C VAL A 146 -4.80 -21.39 -0.96
N ARG A 147 -4.86 -22.72 -0.87
CA ARG A 147 -4.53 -23.50 0.35
C ARG A 147 -3.10 -24.00 0.38
N GLY A 148 -2.39 -23.89 -0.74
CA GLY A 148 -1.01 -24.33 -0.88
C GLY A 148 -0.52 -24.25 -2.32
N TRP A 149 0.64 -24.86 -2.55
CA TRP A 149 1.33 -24.85 -3.84
C TRP A 149 0.54 -25.51 -4.98
N ASP A 150 -0.18 -26.60 -4.68
CA ASP A 150 -0.98 -27.30 -5.70
C ASP A 150 -2.08 -26.40 -6.27
N ASP A 151 -2.72 -25.58 -5.42
CA ASP A 151 -3.70 -24.58 -5.86
C ASP A 151 -3.02 -23.50 -6.71
N VAL A 152 -1.82 -23.03 -6.34
CA VAL A 152 -1.05 -22.07 -7.16
C VAL A 152 -0.78 -22.64 -8.54
N ARG A 153 -0.35 -23.92 -8.63
CA ARG A 153 -0.08 -24.63 -9.87
C ARG A 153 -1.33 -24.78 -10.76
N SER A 154 -2.46 -25.16 -10.16
CA SER A 154 -3.73 -25.27 -10.88
C SER A 154 -4.14 -23.91 -11.44
N LEU A 155 -4.18 -22.86 -10.61
CA LEU A 155 -4.59 -21.52 -11.02
C LEU A 155 -3.66 -20.92 -12.09
N MET A 156 -2.36 -21.19 -12.01
CA MET A 156 -1.41 -20.82 -13.07
C MET A 156 -1.74 -21.53 -14.38
N THR A 157 -2.03 -22.83 -14.34
CA THR A 157 -2.36 -23.64 -15.52
C THR A 157 -3.67 -23.20 -16.15
N ASP A 158 -4.73 -23.08 -15.34
CA ASP A 158 -6.08 -22.72 -15.77
C ASP A 158 -6.13 -21.31 -16.38
N ALA A 159 -5.34 -20.37 -15.83
CA ALA A 159 -5.22 -19.01 -16.36
C ALA A 159 -4.16 -18.86 -17.47
N GLY A 160 -3.43 -19.92 -17.83
CA GLY A 160 -2.36 -19.88 -18.83
C GLY A 160 -1.17 -19.00 -18.42
N LEU A 161 -0.92 -18.83 -17.13
CA LEU A 161 0.12 -17.98 -16.57
C LEU A 161 1.40 -18.77 -16.30
N ARG A 162 2.49 -18.40 -16.99
CA ARG A 162 3.83 -19.00 -16.76
C ARG A 162 4.70 -18.25 -15.77
N ARG A 163 4.37 -16.99 -15.50
CA ARG A 163 5.12 -16.10 -14.60
C ARG A 163 4.15 -15.31 -13.76
N VAL A 164 4.25 -15.48 -12.44
CA VAL A 164 3.34 -14.85 -11.47
C VAL A 164 4.10 -14.30 -10.28
N PHE A 165 3.54 -13.28 -9.64
CA PHE A 165 3.85 -12.98 -8.26
C PHE A 165 2.84 -13.70 -7.37
N VAL A 166 3.34 -14.45 -6.38
CA VAL A 166 2.55 -14.95 -5.25
C VAL A 166 2.85 -14.03 -4.07
N LYS A 167 1.81 -13.43 -3.49
CA LYS A 167 1.92 -12.43 -2.41
C LYS A 167 0.98 -12.83 -1.28
N LEU A 168 1.37 -12.56 -0.04
CA LEU A 168 0.40 -12.52 1.06
C LEU A 168 -0.68 -11.48 0.75
N ALA A 169 -1.96 -11.83 1.00
CA ALA A 169 -3.09 -10.94 0.74
C ALA A 169 -2.97 -9.62 1.53
N HIS A 170 -2.51 -9.72 2.78
CA HIS A 170 -2.40 -8.60 3.73
C HIS A 170 -0.95 -8.20 4.05
N GLY A 171 0.02 -8.75 3.31
CA GLY A 171 1.43 -8.43 3.51
C GLY A 171 1.77 -7.00 3.09
N SER A 172 2.86 -6.44 3.60
CA SER A 172 3.38 -5.14 3.17
C SER A 172 4.89 -5.22 2.92
N SER A 173 5.48 -4.17 2.34
CA SER A 173 6.93 -4.07 2.18
C SER A 173 7.54 -5.28 1.45
N ALA A 174 6.85 -5.82 0.44
CA ALA A 174 7.26 -7.03 -0.30
C ALA A 174 7.66 -8.24 0.59
N SER A 175 7.27 -8.25 1.86
CA SER A 175 7.42 -9.39 2.75
C SER A 175 6.47 -10.50 2.29
N GLY A 176 6.96 -11.73 2.18
CA GLY A 176 6.12 -12.83 1.71
C GLY A 176 5.83 -12.82 0.20
N VAL A 177 6.59 -12.07 -0.60
CA VAL A 177 6.42 -12.04 -2.06
C VAL A 177 7.37 -13.03 -2.74
N LEU A 178 6.84 -13.84 -3.64
CA LEU A 178 7.58 -14.78 -4.48
C LEU A 178 7.32 -14.45 -5.94
N ALA A 179 8.39 -14.19 -6.71
CA ALA A 179 8.33 -14.14 -8.17
C ALA A 179 8.53 -15.56 -8.70
N VAL A 180 7.46 -16.21 -9.12
CA VAL A 180 7.42 -17.61 -9.56
C VAL A 180 7.38 -17.65 -11.09
N GLU A 181 8.21 -18.51 -11.68
CA GLU A 181 8.19 -18.81 -13.11
C GLU A 181 8.23 -20.33 -13.36
N THR A 182 7.56 -20.76 -14.41
CA THR A 182 7.60 -22.13 -14.92
C THR A 182 8.11 -22.12 -16.36
N ASP A 183 9.13 -22.92 -16.64
CA ASP A 183 9.70 -23.02 -18.00
C ASP A 183 8.88 -23.92 -18.93
N GLY A 184 9.31 -24.05 -20.19
CA GLY A 184 8.61 -24.87 -21.19
C GLY A 184 8.62 -26.38 -20.89
N ALA A 185 9.49 -26.84 -19.99
CA ALA A 185 9.57 -28.22 -19.52
C ALA A 185 8.83 -28.44 -18.19
N GLY A 186 8.15 -27.41 -17.67
CA GLY A 186 7.40 -27.47 -16.42
C GLY A 186 8.24 -27.23 -15.16
N ARG A 187 9.54 -26.93 -15.29
CA ARG A 187 10.42 -26.69 -14.12
C ARG A 187 10.10 -25.35 -13.47
N VAL A 188 10.09 -25.35 -12.15
CA VAL A 188 9.69 -24.22 -11.31
C VAL A 188 10.92 -23.48 -10.79
N HIS A 189 10.87 -22.15 -10.86
CA HIS A 189 11.82 -21.27 -10.18
C HIS A 189 11.06 -20.20 -9.40
N ALA A 190 11.53 -19.89 -8.18
CA ALA A 190 11.00 -18.79 -7.40
C ALA A 190 12.13 -17.86 -6.93
N THR A 191 11.89 -16.55 -6.99
CA THR A 191 12.79 -15.53 -6.44
C THR A 191 12.07 -14.80 -5.31
N THR A 192 12.65 -14.80 -4.11
CA THR A 192 12.02 -14.22 -2.90
C THR A 192 13.06 -13.79 -1.87
N SER A 193 12.69 -12.90 -0.94
CA SER A 193 13.47 -12.61 0.26
C SER A 193 13.05 -13.44 1.49
N VAL A 194 11.99 -14.25 1.36
CA VAL A 194 11.53 -15.15 2.42
C VAL A 194 12.54 -16.26 2.61
N GLU A 195 12.96 -16.45 3.85
CA GLU A 195 13.84 -17.54 4.27
C GLU A 195 13.11 -18.41 5.29
N ARG A 196 13.27 -19.72 5.16
CA ARG A 196 12.69 -20.71 6.06
C ARG A 196 13.77 -21.20 7.03
N ALA A 197 13.56 -20.97 8.31
CA ALA A 197 14.40 -21.51 9.37
C ALA A 197 14.28 -23.04 9.48
N ALA A 198 15.23 -23.68 10.17
CA ALA A 198 15.24 -25.14 10.35
C ALA A 198 13.99 -25.66 11.08
N ASP A 199 13.41 -24.83 11.96
CA ASP A 199 12.16 -25.11 12.68
C ASP A 199 10.89 -24.84 11.86
N GLY A 200 11.04 -24.40 10.60
CA GLY A 200 9.95 -24.15 9.67
C GLY A 200 9.38 -22.74 9.68
N ARG A 201 9.81 -21.86 10.60
CA ARG A 201 9.38 -20.45 10.63
C ARG A 201 9.86 -19.69 9.41
N LEU A 202 9.05 -18.75 8.93
CA LEU A 202 9.40 -17.88 7.81
C LEU A 202 9.76 -16.47 8.29
N PHE A 203 10.92 -15.97 7.84
CA PHE A 203 11.36 -14.60 8.11
C PHE A 203 11.75 -13.88 6.82
N ASN A 204 11.59 -12.55 6.82
CA ASN A 204 12.07 -11.72 5.71
C ASN A 204 13.57 -11.45 5.89
N SER A 205 14.41 -12.18 5.17
CA SER A 205 15.87 -12.04 5.26
C SER A 205 16.41 -10.74 4.66
N LEU A 206 15.56 -9.96 3.97
CA LEU A 206 15.90 -8.81 3.12
C LEU A 206 16.87 -9.15 1.96
N ARG A 207 17.36 -10.38 1.87
CA ARG A 207 18.26 -10.87 0.83
C ARG A 207 17.46 -11.66 -0.18
N VAL A 208 17.37 -11.15 -1.41
CA VAL A 208 16.70 -11.86 -2.50
C VAL A 208 17.51 -13.10 -2.91
N ARG A 209 16.87 -14.27 -2.89
CA ARG A 209 17.44 -15.57 -3.25
C ARG A 209 16.60 -16.25 -4.31
N ARG A 210 17.19 -17.23 -5.00
CA ARG A 210 16.52 -18.07 -6.00
C ARG A 210 16.39 -19.50 -5.50
N TYR A 211 15.16 -20.01 -5.49
CA TYR A 211 14.82 -21.41 -5.25
C TYR A 211 14.57 -22.10 -6.59
N THR A 212 15.23 -23.24 -6.81
CA THR A 212 15.10 -24.05 -8.04
C THR A 212 14.51 -25.44 -7.79
N ALA A 213 14.43 -25.87 -6.53
CA ALA A 213 13.75 -27.10 -6.14
C ALA A 213 12.27 -26.78 -5.86
N GLU A 214 11.36 -27.44 -6.57
CA GLU A 214 9.92 -27.21 -6.43
C GLU A 214 9.43 -27.48 -5.01
N SER A 215 9.95 -28.52 -4.34
CA SER A 215 9.62 -28.82 -2.93
C SER A 215 9.96 -27.67 -1.97
N ALA A 216 11.02 -26.91 -2.25
CA ALA A 216 11.38 -25.74 -1.45
C ALA A 216 10.44 -24.56 -1.71
N VAL A 217 10.00 -24.38 -2.96
CA VAL A 217 8.98 -23.38 -3.31
C VAL A 217 7.65 -23.73 -2.64
N ALA A 218 7.25 -25.00 -2.73
CA ALA A 218 6.02 -25.50 -2.12
C ALA A 218 6.02 -25.27 -0.60
N ALA A 219 7.09 -25.66 0.09
CA ALA A 219 7.20 -25.48 1.54
C ALA A 219 7.06 -24.01 2.00
N VAL A 220 7.54 -23.04 1.20
CA VAL A 220 7.35 -21.62 1.50
C VAL A 220 5.91 -21.20 1.24
N VAL A 221 5.34 -21.57 0.09
CA VAL A 221 3.96 -21.21 -0.27
C VAL A 221 2.95 -21.82 0.70
N ASP A 222 3.10 -23.09 1.06
CA ASP A 222 2.21 -23.81 1.98
C ASP A 222 2.24 -23.19 3.39
N ALA A 223 3.40 -22.71 3.84
CA ALA A 223 3.52 -22.01 5.12
C ALA A 223 2.90 -20.60 5.09
N LEU A 224 2.83 -19.94 3.93
CA LEU A 224 2.18 -18.63 3.77
C LEU A 224 0.67 -18.74 3.48
N ALA A 225 0.22 -19.85 2.91
CA ALA A 225 -1.17 -20.04 2.48
C ALA A 225 -2.24 -19.79 3.56
N PRO A 226 -2.03 -20.15 4.85
CA PRO A 226 -3.00 -19.87 5.91
C PRO A 226 -3.34 -18.39 6.11
N ASP A 227 -2.44 -17.49 5.71
CA ASP A 227 -2.66 -16.04 5.77
C ASP A 227 -3.39 -15.49 4.53
N GLY A 228 -3.68 -16.34 3.55
CA GLY A 228 -4.30 -15.97 2.29
C GLY A 228 -3.27 -15.45 1.28
N LEU A 229 -3.41 -15.89 0.04
CA LEU A 229 -2.51 -15.52 -1.05
C LEU A 229 -3.24 -14.80 -2.17
N HIS A 230 -2.52 -13.88 -2.80
CA HIS A 230 -2.87 -13.21 -4.03
C HIS A 230 -1.84 -13.59 -5.11
N ILE A 231 -2.34 -14.08 -6.23
CA ILE A 231 -1.56 -14.47 -7.41
C ILE A 231 -1.88 -13.46 -8.51
N GLU A 232 -0.85 -12.88 -9.12
CA GLU A 232 -1.03 -11.99 -10.25
C GLU A 232 0.06 -12.21 -11.30
N ARG A 233 -0.23 -11.86 -12.55
CA ARG A 233 0.71 -11.96 -13.66
C ARG A 233 1.96 -11.12 -13.35
N TRP A 234 3.13 -11.75 -13.46
CA TRP A 234 4.40 -11.03 -13.42
C TRP A 234 4.62 -10.33 -14.76
N LEU A 235 4.22 -9.05 -14.81
CA LEU A 235 4.39 -8.21 -15.99
C LEU A 235 5.87 -7.84 -16.22
N PRO A 236 6.34 -7.85 -17.48
CA PRO A 236 7.62 -7.25 -17.85
C PRO A 236 7.62 -5.75 -17.54
N LYS A 237 8.49 -5.35 -16.62
CA LYS A 237 8.62 -3.96 -16.16
C LYS A 237 9.51 -3.16 -17.11
N ALA A 238 9.26 -1.87 -17.23
CA ALA A 238 10.22 -0.96 -17.84
C ALA A 238 11.52 -0.93 -17.04
N ALA A 239 12.58 -0.44 -17.66
CA ALA A 239 13.87 -0.26 -17.02
C ALA A 239 14.36 1.17 -17.18
N GLN A 240 15.11 1.64 -16.19
CA GLN A 240 15.91 2.85 -16.22
C GLN A 240 17.35 2.47 -15.89
N ASP A 241 18.30 2.83 -16.74
CA ASP A 241 19.73 2.52 -16.56
C ASP A 241 20.01 1.02 -16.33
N GLY A 242 19.31 0.16 -17.08
CA GLY A 242 19.42 -1.30 -16.97
C GLY A 242 18.81 -1.90 -15.69
N ARG A 243 18.12 -1.11 -14.88
CA ARG A 243 17.45 -1.54 -13.64
C ARG A 243 15.94 -1.52 -13.82
N ALA A 244 15.24 -2.55 -13.33
CA ALA A 244 13.78 -2.58 -13.35
C ALA A 244 13.22 -1.37 -12.60
N ALA A 245 12.20 -0.72 -13.15
CA ALA A 245 11.65 0.53 -12.63
C ALA A 245 10.14 0.44 -12.38
N ASP A 246 9.69 1.08 -11.31
CA ASP A 246 8.29 1.41 -11.05
C ASP A 246 8.16 2.82 -10.45
N LEU A 247 6.94 3.27 -10.21
CA LEU A 247 6.66 4.55 -9.58
C LEU A 247 5.81 4.37 -8.33
N ARG A 248 6.14 5.11 -7.28
CA ARG A 248 5.22 5.42 -6.18
C ARG A 248 4.68 6.82 -6.44
N VAL A 249 3.38 6.92 -6.72
CA VAL A 249 2.66 8.19 -6.89
C VAL A 249 1.77 8.40 -5.68
N VAL A 250 1.87 9.55 -5.02
CA VAL A 250 0.98 9.93 -3.91
C VAL A 250 -0.14 10.77 -4.47
N VAL A 251 -1.37 10.31 -4.25
CA VAL A 251 -2.60 11.02 -4.60
C VAL A 251 -3.22 11.55 -3.32
N VAL A 252 -3.37 12.87 -3.24
CA VAL A 252 -3.97 13.58 -2.10
C VAL A 252 -5.21 14.29 -2.62
N ASP A 253 -6.36 14.03 -1.98
CA ASP A 253 -7.64 14.65 -2.35
C ASP A 253 -7.98 14.47 -3.83
N GLY A 254 -7.77 13.24 -4.34
CA GLY A 254 -8.01 12.88 -5.73
C GLY A 254 -6.99 13.39 -6.76
N ARG A 255 -5.98 14.17 -6.35
CA ARG A 255 -4.94 14.71 -7.25
C ARG A 255 -3.59 14.05 -7.04
N ALA A 256 -2.91 13.65 -8.12
CA ALA A 256 -1.54 13.17 -8.06
C ALA A 256 -0.60 14.33 -7.73
N THR A 257 0.04 14.27 -6.55
CA THR A 257 0.84 15.39 -6.02
C THR A 257 2.32 15.09 -5.95
N HIS A 258 2.72 13.85 -5.73
CA HIS A 258 4.14 13.47 -5.63
C HIS A 258 4.40 12.20 -6.41
N ALA A 259 5.58 12.05 -6.98
CA ALA A 259 6.01 10.79 -7.59
C ALA A 259 7.49 10.53 -7.31
N VAL A 260 7.83 9.27 -7.06
CA VAL A 260 9.21 8.80 -7.00
C VAL A 260 9.36 7.55 -7.84
N VAL A 261 10.39 7.54 -8.70
CA VAL A 261 10.79 6.34 -9.43
C VAL A 261 11.60 5.46 -8.46
N ARG A 262 11.29 4.17 -8.38
CA ARG A 262 12.12 3.20 -7.65
C ARG A 262 12.71 2.21 -8.63
N THR A 263 14.01 1.95 -8.50
CA THR A 263 14.76 1.07 -9.39
C THR A 263 15.44 -0.07 -8.65
N SER A 264 15.48 -1.26 -9.23
CA SER A 264 16.11 -2.44 -8.63
C SER A 264 16.82 -3.31 -9.66
N ARG A 265 17.83 -4.06 -9.21
CA ARG A 265 18.45 -5.15 -9.99
C ARG A 265 17.62 -6.44 -9.94
N SER A 266 16.63 -6.51 -9.05
CA SER A 266 15.70 -7.64 -8.93
C SER A 266 14.29 -7.25 -9.41
N PRO A 267 13.38 -8.22 -9.58
CA PRO A 267 11.99 -7.93 -9.96
C PRO A 267 11.22 -7.11 -8.91
N MET A 268 11.69 -7.08 -7.66
CA MET A 268 11.12 -6.33 -6.54
C MET A 268 11.86 -5.00 -6.39
N THR A 269 11.13 -3.90 -6.54
CA THR A 269 11.62 -2.52 -6.66
C THR A 269 11.58 -1.73 -5.36
N ASN A 270 11.06 -2.32 -4.28
CA ASN A 270 10.91 -1.65 -2.99
C ASN A 270 12.27 -1.13 -2.44
N LEU A 271 12.27 0.11 -1.96
CA LEU A 271 13.49 0.80 -1.51
C LEU A 271 14.17 0.08 -0.33
N HIS A 272 13.39 -0.51 0.58
CA HIS A 272 13.94 -1.25 1.73
C HIS A 272 14.51 -2.63 1.37
N LEU A 273 14.34 -3.11 0.12
CA LEU A 273 14.99 -4.31 -0.42
C LEU A 273 16.23 -3.97 -1.28
N GLY A 274 16.85 -2.82 -1.04
CA GLY A 274 18.02 -2.35 -1.80
C GLY A 274 17.66 -1.67 -3.13
N GLY A 275 16.38 -1.29 -3.31
CA GLY A 275 15.96 -0.39 -4.37
C GLY A 275 16.55 1.01 -4.19
N ALA A 276 16.70 1.75 -5.29
CA ALA A 276 17.22 3.12 -5.28
C ALA A 276 16.23 4.07 -5.95
N ARG A 277 16.25 5.36 -5.58
CA ARG A 277 15.48 6.38 -6.31
C ARG A 277 16.05 6.52 -7.73
N GLY A 278 15.18 6.47 -8.73
CA GLY A 278 15.50 6.76 -10.13
C GLY A 278 15.34 8.25 -10.45
N SER A 279 15.42 8.59 -11.73
CA SER A 279 15.26 9.96 -12.20
C SER A 279 13.83 10.12 -12.74
N LEU A 280 13.04 10.99 -12.10
CA LEU A 280 11.68 11.26 -12.56
C LEU A 280 11.67 11.93 -13.93
N ASP A 281 12.63 12.80 -14.21
CA ASP A 281 12.78 13.46 -15.51
C ASP A 281 13.12 12.44 -16.61
N ALA A 282 13.98 11.46 -16.30
CA ALA A 282 14.29 10.38 -17.24
C ALA A 282 13.07 9.48 -17.49
N ALA A 283 12.30 9.15 -16.46
CA ALA A 283 11.05 8.39 -16.61
C ALA A 283 10.03 9.16 -17.47
N ARG A 284 9.84 10.46 -17.22
CA ARG A 284 8.97 11.33 -18.03
C ARG A 284 9.41 11.36 -19.49
N SER A 285 10.69 11.61 -19.74
CA SER A 285 11.27 11.62 -21.10
C SER A 285 11.10 10.27 -21.80
N ALA A 286 11.27 9.15 -21.09
CA ALA A 286 11.06 7.81 -21.63
C ALA A 286 9.60 7.55 -22.01
N VAL A 287 8.63 8.00 -21.19
CA VAL A 287 7.20 7.93 -21.50
C VAL A 287 6.87 8.74 -22.75
N GLU A 288 7.34 9.99 -22.82
CA GLU A 288 7.10 10.90 -23.95
C GLU A 288 7.74 10.38 -25.24
N THR A 289 8.97 9.87 -25.18
CA THR A 289 9.68 9.25 -26.32
C THR A 289 8.95 8.00 -26.82
N ALA A 290 8.33 7.23 -25.92
CA ALA A 290 7.52 6.07 -26.28
C ALA A 290 6.15 6.41 -26.90
N GLY A 291 5.82 7.70 -27.04
CA GLY A 291 4.58 8.19 -27.62
C GLY A 291 3.38 8.12 -26.67
N ALA A 292 3.60 8.01 -25.37
CA ALA A 292 2.58 8.17 -24.34
C ALA A 292 2.74 9.54 -23.64
N ARG A 293 1.71 10.03 -22.94
CA ARG A 293 1.83 11.27 -22.16
C ARG A 293 2.11 10.94 -20.70
N TRP A 294 2.96 11.73 -20.06
CA TRP A 294 3.17 11.62 -18.62
C TRP A 294 1.87 11.79 -17.82
N SER A 295 0.96 12.66 -18.29
CA SER A 295 -0.37 12.82 -17.71
C SER A 295 -1.17 11.51 -17.71
N ASP A 296 -1.00 10.64 -18.72
CA ASP A 296 -1.74 9.37 -18.77
C ASP A 296 -1.33 8.45 -17.59
N ALA A 297 -0.07 8.53 -17.12
CA ALA A 297 0.40 7.81 -15.95
C ALA A 297 -0.23 8.35 -14.65
N LEU A 298 -0.32 9.69 -14.53
CA LEU A 298 -0.96 10.34 -13.38
C LEU A 298 -2.47 10.07 -13.36
N ASP A 299 -3.15 10.16 -14.51
CA ASP A 299 -4.58 9.88 -14.66
C ASP A 299 -4.93 8.45 -14.22
N VAL A 300 -4.06 7.47 -14.48
CA VAL A 300 -4.25 6.09 -13.98
C VAL A 300 -4.19 6.06 -12.45
N CYS A 301 -3.27 6.79 -11.83
CA CYS A 301 -3.16 6.87 -10.38
C CYS A 301 -4.35 7.60 -9.74
N GLU A 302 -4.82 8.70 -10.34
CA GLU A 302 -5.99 9.44 -9.86
C GLU A 302 -7.27 8.60 -9.98
N ARG A 303 -7.46 7.85 -11.08
CA ARG A 303 -8.55 6.88 -11.20
C ARG A 303 -8.46 5.76 -10.16
N ALA A 304 -7.25 5.29 -9.85
CA ALA A 304 -7.04 4.30 -8.80
C ALA A 304 -7.43 4.84 -7.42
N ALA A 305 -7.08 6.09 -7.11
CA ALA A 305 -7.50 6.74 -5.87
C ALA A 305 -9.01 6.99 -5.82
N ALA A 306 -9.64 7.36 -6.94
CA ALA A 306 -11.08 7.57 -7.03
C ALA A 306 -11.91 6.30 -6.74
N ALA A 307 -11.30 5.11 -6.83
CA ALA A 307 -11.91 3.86 -6.40
C ALA A 307 -12.02 3.72 -4.86
N PHE A 308 -11.40 4.63 -4.10
CA PHE A 308 -11.42 4.70 -2.63
C PHE A 308 -11.82 6.12 -2.16
N PRO A 309 -13.06 6.55 -2.45
CA PRO A 309 -13.49 7.93 -2.25
C PRO A 309 -13.56 8.37 -0.78
N GLY A 310 -13.56 7.42 0.16
CA GLY A 310 -13.51 7.69 1.60
C GLY A 310 -12.10 7.81 2.17
N THR A 311 -11.06 7.75 1.34
CA THR A 311 -9.65 7.83 1.77
C THR A 311 -8.98 9.08 1.23
N HIS A 312 -8.53 9.97 2.10
CA HIS A 312 -8.01 11.28 1.71
C HIS A 312 -6.68 11.22 0.95
N CYS A 313 -5.81 10.27 1.30
CA CYS A 313 -4.48 10.14 0.73
C CYS A 313 -4.13 8.67 0.50
N VAL A 314 -3.65 8.35 -0.70
CA VAL A 314 -3.15 7.01 -1.03
C VAL A 314 -1.82 7.06 -1.79
N GLY A 315 -0.96 6.07 -1.56
CA GLY A 315 0.21 5.82 -2.39
C GLY A 315 -0.07 4.72 -3.41
N VAL A 316 -0.10 5.08 -4.69
CA VAL A 316 -0.30 4.18 -5.82
C VAL A 316 1.06 3.67 -6.31
N ASP A 317 1.23 2.36 -6.31
CA ASP A 317 2.37 1.68 -6.94
C ASP A 317 2.03 1.42 -8.41
N LEU A 318 2.53 2.29 -9.29
CA LEU A 318 2.31 2.24 -10.72
C LEU A 318 3.47 1.55 -11.42
N LEU A 319 3.15 0.56 -12.23
CA LEU A 319 4.10 -0.18 -13.03
C LEU A 319 4.04 0.26 -14.51
N PRO A 320 5.11 0.89 -15.03
CA PRO A 320 5.27 1.06 -16.47
C PRO A 320 5.66 -0.31 -17.07
N ALA A 321 4.92 -0.75 -18.07
CA ALA A 321 5.26 -1.92 -18.87
C ALA A 321 6.55 -1.66 -19.67
N ALA A 322 7.21 -2.74 -20.10
CA ALA A 322 8.35 -2.64 -21.00
C ALA A 322 8.06 -1.67 -22.18
N GLY A 323 8.96 -0.71 -22.37
CA GLY A 323 8.81 0.35 -23.37
C GLY A 323 8.02 1.59 -22.91
N TRP A 324 7.69 1.74 -21.61
CA TRP A 324 7.16 2.99 -21.00
C TRP A 324 5.84 3.53 -21.57
N ARG A 325 5.13 2.78 -22.42
CA ARG A 325 3.90 3.22 -23.11
C ARG A 325 2.60 2.85 -22.40
N ARG A 326 2.62 1.83 -21.55
CA ARG A 326 1.43 1.31 -20.85
C ARG A 326 1.73 1.22 -19.37
N PHE A 327 0.71 1.45 -18.56
CA PHE A 327 0.83 1.46 -17.11
C PHE A 327 -0.19 0.50 -16.49
N ALA A 328 0.18 -0.15 -15.39
CA ALA A 328 -0.71 -0.96 -14.58
C ALA A 328 -0.49 -0.64 -13.10
N VAL A 329 -1.56 -0.56 -12.32
CA VAL A 329 -1.48 -0.42 -10.87
C VAL A 329 -1.23 -1.78 -10.26
N VAL A 330 -0.19 -1.89 -9.42
CA VAL A 330 0.21 -3.14 -8.78
C VAL A 330 -0.25 -3.17 -7.32
N GLU A 331 -0.40 -2.00 -6.68
CA GLU A 331 -0.88 -1.86 -5.31
C GLU A 331 -1.35 -0.42 -5.05
N VAL A 332 -2.33 -0.23 -4.18
CA VAL A 332 -2.71 1.07 -3.62
C VAL A 332 -2.59 0.96 -2.11
N ASN A 333 -1.84 1.87 -1.50
CA ASN A 333 -1.46 1.82 -0.09
C ASN A 333 -2.11 2.99 0.66
N ALA A 334 -2.88 2.71 1.72
CA ALA A 334 -3.45 3.74 2.59
C ALA A 334 -2.37 4.63 3.24
N PHE A 335 -1.23 4.04 3.65
CA PHE A 335 -0.14 4.76 4.33
C PHE A 335 1.09 4.93 3.43
N GLY A 336 0.85 5.24 2.15
CA GLY A 336 1.86 5.27 1.11
C GLY A 336 2.62 6.59 0.93
N ASP A 337 2.44 7.53 1.86
CA ASP A 337 2.80 8.95 1.82
C ASP A 337 4.18 9.29 2.43
N LEU A 338 4.84 8.37 3.13
CA LEU A 338 6.16 8.61 3.71
C LEU A 338 7.26 8.65 2.63
N LEU A 339 7.55 9.85 2.11
CA LEU A 339 8.57 10.11 1.10
C LEU A 339 9.51 11.26 1.52
N PRO A 340 10.41 11.04 2.50
CA PRO A 340 11.27 12.11 3.01
C PRO A 340 12.10 12.80 1.93
N GLY A 341 12.17 14.12 1.98
CA GLY A 341 12.94 14.95 1.06
C GLY A 341 12.40 14.98 -0.38
N LEU A 342 11.17 14.53 -0.62
CA LEU A 342 10.50 14.67 -1.91
C LEU A 342 9.49 15.83 -1.83
N THR A 343 9.49 16.69 -2.85
CA THR A 343 8.52 17.79 -2.99
C THR A 343 7.50 17.48 -4.08
N GLY A 344 6.38 18.21 -4.07
CA GLY A 344 5.31 18.00 -5.05
C GLY A 344 5.69 18.28 -6.50
N LEU A 345 4.90 17.68 -7.40
CA LEU A 345 5.05 17.74 -8.85
C LEU A 345 4.70 19.13 -9.40
N PRO A 346 5.36 19.60 -10.46
CA PRO A 346 4.94 20.79 -11.18
C PRO A 346 3.50 20.68 -11.70
N GLY A 347 2.70 21.72 -11.51
CA GLY A 347 1.28 21.81 -11.88
C GLY A 347 0.33 21.09 -10.93
N SER A 348 0.83 20.48 -9.84
CA SER A 348 -0.03 19.74 -8.90
C SER A 348 -0.63 20.62 -7.80
N GLY A 349 -0.09 21.83 -7.58
CA GLY A 349 -0.43 22.66 -6.42
C GLY A 349 0.25 22.20 -5.13
N ALA A 350 1.23 21.31 -5.24
CA ALA A 350 2.05 20.78 -4.15
C ALA A 350 3.54 21.19 -4.26
N GLU A 351 3.89 22.08 -5.18
CA GLU A 351 5.27 22.52 -5.41
C GLU A 351 5.89 23.09 -4.13
N GLY A 352 7.08 22.59 -3.79
CA GLY A 352 7.80 22.99 -2.57
C GLY A 352 7.22 22.43 -1.27
N MET A 353 6.07 21.77 -1.29
CA MET A 353 5.49 21.07 -0.15
C MET A 353 5.90 19.60 -0.17
N ASP A 354 6.03 19.00 1.02
CA ASP A 354 6.09 17.55 1.16
C ASP A 354 4.66 16.95 1.16
N THR A 355 4.59 15.62 1.27
CA THR A 355 3.33 14.87 1.25
C THR A 355 2.41 15.20 2.43
N TYR A 356 2.95 15.56 3.60
CA TYR A 356 2.16 15.88 4.80
C TYR A 356 1.64 17.32 4.75
N ALA A 357 2.49 18.28 4.37
CA ALA A 357 2.09 19.66 4.13
C ALA A 357 1.01 19.75 3.04
N THR A 358 1.11 18.93 2.01
CA THR A 358 0.10 18.85 0.95
C THR A 358 -1.24 18.33 1.45
N GLN A 359 -1.24 17.28 2.30
CA GLN A 359 -2.45 16.79 2.98
C GLN A 359 -3.07 17.86 3.88
N VAL A 360 -2.27 18.58 4.67
CA VAL A 360 -2.81 19.67 5.52
C VAL A 360 -3.39 20.79 4.65
N ALA A 361 -2.72 21.17 3.57
CA ALA A 361 -3.19 22.21 2.66
C ALA A 361 -4.48 21.83 1.93
N SER A 362 -4.70 20.56 1.55
CA SER A 362 -5.99 20.13 0.96
C SER A 362 -7.14 20.26 1.93
N LEU A 363 -6.95 19.90 3.20
CA LEU A 363 -7.99 20.04 4.23
C LEU A 363 -8.45 21.49 4.45
N LEU A 364 -7.57 22.47 4.18
CA LEU A 364 -7.90 23.89 4.28
C LEU A 364 -8.62 24.45 3.03
N ARG A 365 -8.51 23.78 1.89
CA ARG A 365 -9.18 24.20 0.64
C ARG A 365 -10.63 23.75 0.58
N THR A 366 -10.96 22.64 1.23
CA THR A 366 -12.33 22.10 1.28
C THR A 366 -13.14 22.90 2.29
N PRO A 367 -14.16 23.68 1.87
CA PRO A 367 -15.10 24.25 2.83
C PRO A 367 -15.77 23.09 3.56
N SER A 368 -15.86 23.16 4.88
CA SER A 368 -16.56 22.19 5.72
C SER A 368 -18.04 22.07 5.30
N THR A 369 -18.33 21.22 4.33
CA THR A 369 -19.69 20.84 3.93
C THR A 369 -19.99 19.43 4.40
N THR A 370 -20.26 19.28 5.69
CA THR A 370 -21.08 18.18 6.21
C THR A 370 -22.20 18.80 7.04
N GLY A 371 -23.30 19.09 6.34
CA GLY A 371 -24.46 19.73 6.90
C GLY A 371 -25.65 19.62 5.97
N THR A 372 -26.02 18.40 5.57
CA THR A 372 -27.41 18.14 5.17
C THR A 372 -27.79 16.71 5.48
N SER A 373 -28.49 16.57 6.60
CA SER A 373 -29.42 15.48 6.88
C SER A 373 -30.45 15.42 5.74
N THR A 374 -30.57 14.26 5.09
CA THR A 374 -31.79 13.88 4.38
C THR A 374 -32.68 13.10 5.35
N ARG A 375 -33.94 13.53 5.35
CA ARG A 375 -35.08 13.02 6.13
C ARG A 375 -35.36 11.54 5.90
#